data_AF-A0A936WPV5-F1
#
_entry.id   AF-A0A936WPV5-F1
#
_cell.length_a   1.000
_cell.length_b   1.000
_cell.length_c   1.000
_cell.angle_alpha   90.00
_cell.angle_beta   90.00
_cell.angle_gamma   90.00
#
_symmetry.space_group_name_H-M   'P 1'
#
loop_
_entity.id
_entity.type
_entity.pdbx_description
1 polymer ?
#
loop_
_entity_poly.entity_id
_entity_poly.type
_entity_poly.pdbx_seq_one_letter_code
_entity_poly.pdbx_strand_id
1 'polypeptide(L)'
;MKDESLISTISVNGVNASYAPDQKDPEFSIKVDLKGEDQFTIRAEDQFGNASDLVYTITRKAEPVAVVKPPPSESVVHSGSTGITWVIYIENTNYRNFPALQSSSADAAKMQKAFASYTIQRTINKKNLTKEQLERFFNVELRDLVRTNKVNTVLVWYTGHGRTVSGKAYWIPADGKKDDIYSFYNYGSLKAQMQNYSESIGNTVVVSNAAGGDASFYELTR
;
A
#
# COMPACT_ATOMS: atom_id res chain seq x y z
N MET A 1 -11.95 3.62 -35.36
CA MET A 1 -11.09 4.72 -34.87
C MET A 1 -10.81 4.43 -33.41
N LYS A 2 -9.54 4.27 -33.01
CA LYS A 2 -9.17 4.15 -31.60
C LYS A 2 -8.90 5.57 -31.12
N ASP A 3 -9.74 6.06 -30.21
CA ASP A 3 -9.49 7.32 -29.53
C ASP A 3 -8.20 7.18 -28.69
N GLU A 4 -7.34 8.21 -28.73
CA GLU A 4 -6.03 8.23 -28.08
C GLU A 4 -5.99 9.12 -26.84
N SER A 5 -7.15 9.63 -26.40
CA SER A 5 -7.28 10.57 -25.31
C SER A 5 -6.97 9.96 -23.94
N LEU A 6 -6.36 10.75 -23.05
CA LEU A 6 -6.12 10.34 -21.66
C LEU A 6 -7.45 10.27 -20.90
N ILE A 7 -7.53 9.30 -19.99
CA ILE A 7 -8.72 9.08 -19.15
C ILE A 7 -8.68 10.05 -17.96
N SER A 8 -9.69 10.90 -17.86
CA SER A 8 -9.83 11.90 -16.80
C SER A 8 -10.46 11.33 -15.53
N THR A 9 -11.40 10.39 -15.68
CA THR A 9 -11.99 9.65 -14.57
C THR A 9 -12.36 8.22 -14.93
N ILE A 10 -12.22 7.31 -13.96
CA ILE A 10 -12.82 5.98 -13.97
C ILE A 10 -13.59 5.84 -12.66
N SER A 11 -14.83 5.37 -12.72
CA SER A 11 -15.65 5.11 -11.54
C SER A 11 -16.41 3.79 -11.66
N VAL A 12 -16.68 3.16 -10.52
CA VAL A 12 -17.55 1.99 -10.43
C VAL A 12 -18.66 2.29 -9.42
N ASN A 13 -19.92 2.19 -9.85
CA ASN A 13 -21.10 2.63 -9.09
C ASN A 13 -20.93 4.06 -8.52
N GLY A 14 -20.33 4.96 -9.31
CA GLY A 14 -20.06 6.35 -8.91
C GLY A 14 -18.89 6.53 -7.93
N VAL A 15 -18.21 5.46 -7.52
CA VAL A 15 -17.00 5.53 -6.68
C VAL A 15 -15.77 5.59 -7.58
N ASN A 16 -14.94 6.63 -7.41
CA ASN A 16 -13.75 6.82 -8.23
C ASN A 16 -12.69 5.73 -8.01
N ALA A 17 -12.20 5.16 -9.10
CA ALA A 17 -11.12 4.20 -9.12
C ALA A 17 -9.76 4.90 -9.14
N SER A 18 -8.74 4.19 -8.66
CA SER A 18 -7.36 4.68 -8.71
C SER A 18 -6.63 4.04 -9.89
N TYR A 19 -5.93 4.86 -10.65
CA TYR A 19 -5.18 4.49 -11.85
C TYR A 19 -4.09 5.54 -12.13
N ALA A 20 -3.17 5.25 -13.05
CA ALA A 20 -2.14 6.21 -13.47
C ALA A 20 -2.73 7.18 -14.53
N PRO A 21 -2.93 8.48 -14.20
CA PRO A 21 -3.65 9.42 -15.08
C PRO A 21 -2.83 9.87 -16.30
N ASP A 22 -1.52 9.65 -16.26
CA ASP A 22 -0.56 9.92 -17.33
C ASP A 22 -0.35 8.72 -18.27
N GLN A 23 -0.96 7.57 -17.95
CA GLN A 23 -0.88 6.38 -18.78
C GLN A 23 -2.07 6.28 -19.73
N LYS A 24 -1.79 6.03 -21.01
CA LYS A 24 -2.80 5.67 -22.00
C LYS A 24 -3.32 4.25 -21.71
N ASP A 25 -4.65 4.07 -21.78
CA ASP A 25 -5.34 2.82 -21.41
C ASP A 25 -4.93 2.31 -20.02
N PRO A 26 -5.16 3.09 -18.95
CA PRO A 26 -4.62 2.76 -17.64
C PRO A 26 -5.38 1.58 -17.02
N GLU A 27 -4.64 0.64 -16.44
CA GLU A 27 -5.23 -0.36 -15.57
C GLU A 27 -5.69 0.29 -14.26
N PHE A 28 -6.87 -0.11 -13.78
CA PHE A 28 -7.41 0.41 -12.53
C PHE A 28 -7.86 -0.71 -11.61
N SER A 29 -7.87 -0.42 -10.31
CA SER A 29 -8.39 -1.33 -9.29
C SER A 29 -9.24 -0.59 -8.29
N ILE A 30 -10.37 -1.17 -7.92
CA ILE A 30 -11.35 -0.58 -7.00
C ILE A 30 -12.07 -1.69 -6.24
N LYS A 31 -12.35 -1.43 -4.96
CA LYS A 31 -13.28 -2.24 -4.16
C LYS A 31 -14.57 -1.46 -3.99
N VAL A 32 -15.63 -1.99 -4.57
CA VAL A 32 -17.01 -1.51 -4.39
C VAL A 32 -17.74 -2.49 -3.49
N ASP A 33 -18.50 -1.97 -2.53
CA ASP A 33 -19.40 -2.78 -1.70
C ASP A 33 -20.64 -3.11 -2.53
N LEU A 34 -20.84 -4.40 -2.84
CA LEU A 34 -21.93 -4.89 -3.67
C LEU A 34 -23.05 -5.51 -2.82
N LYS A 35 -23.15 -5.15 -1.53
CA LYS A 35 -24.15 -5.69 -0.58
C LYS A 35 -25.55 -5.70 -1.19
N GLY A 36 -25.99 -6.90 -1.59
CA GLY A 36 -27.33 -7.12 -2.17
C GLY A 36 -27.50 -6.65 -3.62
N GLU A 37 -26.46 -6.10 -4.26
CA GLU A 37 -26.51 -5.75 -5.68
C GLU A 37 -26.08 -6.93 -6.54
N ASP A 38 -26.82 -7.18 -7.62
CA ASP A 38 -26.52 -8.25 -8.57
C ASP A 38 -25.87 -7.72 -9.86
N GLN A 39 -25.59 -6.42 -9.92
CA GLN A 39 -24.87 -5.78 -11.02
C GLN A 39 -24.02 -4.61 -10.52
N PHE A 40 -23.06 -4.17 -11.33
CA PHE A 40 -22.32 -2.92 -11.13
C PHE A 40 -22.03 -2.26 -12.48
N THR A 41 -21.91 -0.92 -12.47
CA THR A 41 -21.62 -0.10 -13.65
C THR A 41 -20.24 0.50 -13.53
N ILE A 42 -19.40 0.30 -14.55
CA ILE A 42 -18.13 1.00 -14.75
C ILE A 42 -18.37 2.16 -15.70
N ARG A 43 -17.95 3.36 -15.32
CA ARG A 43 -17.96 4.55 -16.18
C ARG A 43 -16.55 5.09 -16.34
N ALA A 44 -16.14 5.33 -17.58
CA ALA A 44 -14.89 6.01 -17.91
C ALA A 44 -15.19 7.29 -18.69
N GLU A 45 -14.52 8.39 -18.35
CA GLU A 45 -14.61 9.68 -19.03
C GLU A 45 -13.22 10.14 -19.46
N ASP A 46 -13.09 10.65 -20.69
CA ASP A 46 -11.84 11.20 -21.20
C ASP A 46 -11.65 12.67 -20.77
N GLN A 47 -10.50 13.25 -21.12
CA GLN A 47 -10.20 14.66 -20.85
C GLN A 47 -11.07 15.69 -21.62
N PHE A 48 -11.83 15.24 -22.62
CA PHE A 48 -12.72 16.08 -23.44
C PHE A 48 -14.20 15.96 -23.02
N GLY A 49 -14.49 15.15 -21.99
CA GLY A 49 -15.83 14.95 -21.45
C GLY A 49 -16.65 13.87 -22.16
N ASN A 50 -16.03 13.05 -23.02
CA ASN A 50 -16.70 11.90 -23.61
C ASN A 50 -16.72 10.76 -22.59
N ALA A 51 -17.91 10.20 -22.33
CA ALA A 51 -18.09 9.13 -21.35
C ALA A 51 -18.63 7.84 -21.99
N SER A 52 -18.22 6.69 -21.44
CA SER A 52 -18.75 5.38 -21.78
C SER A 52 -19.05 4.57 -20.52
N ASP A 53 -20.16 3.83 -20.56
CA ASP A 53 -20.65 3.01 -19.46
C ASP A 53 -20.64 1.52 -19.84
N LEU A 54 -20.24 0.66 -18.89
CA LEU A 54 -20.24 -0.80 -19.01
C LEU A 54 -20.90 -1.42 -17.78
N VAL A 55 -21.89 -2.29 -17.99
CA VAL A 55 -22.65 -2.95 -16.91
C VAL A 55 -22.29 -4.43 -16.82
N TYR A 56 -21.99 -4.91 -15.61
CA TYR A 56 -21.64 -6.30 -15.32
C TYR A 56 -22.59 -6.91 -14.29
N THR A 57 -22.94 -8.19 -14.47
CA THR A 57 -23.83 -8.96 -13.57
C THR A 57 -23.03 -9.93 -12.69
N ILE A 58 -23.46 -10.14 -11.43
CA ILE A 58 -22.79 -10.96 -10.41
C ILE A 58 -23.58 -12.24 -10.16
N THR A 59 -22.92 -13.39 -10.12
CA THR A 59 -23.52 -14.69 -9.73
C THR A 59 -22.83 -15.25 -8.48
N ARG A 60 -23.56 -15.43 -7.38
CA ARG A 60 -23.02 -15.91 -6.09
C ARG A 60 -23.29 -17.40 -5.89
N LYS A 61 -22.26 -18.21 -5.57
CA LYS A 61 -22.39 -19.62 -5.15
C LYS A 61 -22.11 -19.74 -3.64
N ALA A 62 -22.93 -20.48 -2.90
CA ALA A 62 -22.78 -20.69 -1.46
C ALA A 62 -22.40 -22.15 -1.14
N GLU A 63 -21.49 -22.35 -0.18
CA GLU A 63 -21.23 -23.65 0.46
C GLU A 63 -21.35 -23.53 1.99
N PRO A 64 -21.86 -24.56 2.71
CA PRO A 64 -22.02 -24.52 4.16
C PRO A 64 -20.76 -25.04 4.89
N VAL A 65 -20.31 -24.35 5.95
CA VAL A 65 -19.19 -24.81 6.81
C VAL A 65 -19.66 -24.98 8.25
N ALA A 66 -19.37 -26.15 8.83
CA ALA A 66 -19.66 -26.54 10.22
C ALA A 66 -18.63 -25.98 11.22
N VAL A 67 -19.08 -25.67 12.43
CA VAL A 67 -18.31 -25.04 13.52
C VAL A 67 -17.59 -26.08 14.37
N VAL A 68 -16.27 -25.99 14.51
CA VAL A 68 -15.47 -26.69 15.55
C VAL A 68 -14.70 -25.66 16.38
N LYS A 69 -14.85 -25.73 17.71
CA LYS A 69 -14.29 -24.79 18.69
C LYS A 69 -12.84 -25.16 19.07
N PRO A 70 -11.86 -24.23 19.12
CA PRO A 70 -10.50 -24.54 19.58
C PRO A 70 -10.30 -24.38 21.11
N PRO A 71 -9.26 -25.02 21.69
CA PRO A 71 -8.90 -24.95 23.11
C PRO A 71 -8.11 -23.67 23.48
N PRO A 72 -7.97 -23.31 24.78
CA PRO A 72 -7.45 -22.02 25.20
C PRO A 72 -5.93 -21.98 25.05
N SER A 73 -5.45 -21.27 24.03
CA SER A 73 -4.11 -20.69 24.04
C SER A 73 -4.20 -19.37 24.80
N GLU A 74 -3.31 -19.15 25.76
CA GLU A 74 -3.07 -17.85 26.37
C GLU A 74 -2.61 -16.88 25.27
N SER A 75 -3.60 -16.29 24.60
CA SER A 75 -3.41 -15.12 23.77
C SER A 75 -3.07 -13.99 24.72
N VAL A 76 -1.86 -13.44 24.60
CA VAL A 76 -1.63 -12.07 25.02
C VAL A 76 -2.61 -11.23 24.20
N VAL A 77 -3.73 -10.93 24.83
CA VAL A 77 -4.78 -10.09 24.28
C VAL A 77 -4.13 -8.73 24.13
N HIS A 78 -3.70 -8.39 22.91
CA HIS A 78 -3.56 -6.99 22.55
C HIS A 78 -4.98 -6.44 22.46
N SER A 79 -5.55 -6.13 23.61
CA SER A 79 -6.66 -5.20 23.68
C SER A 79 -6.20 -3.90 23.01
N GLY A 80 -6.94 -3.44 22.01
CA GLY A 80 -6.98 -2.01 21.71
C GLY A 80 -6.44 -1.58 20.35
N SER A 81 -7.22 -1.85 19.30
CA SER A 81 -7.39 -0.90 18.20
C SER A 81 -8.64 -1.29 17.43
N THR A 82 -9.81 -0.88 17.95
CA THR A 82 -11.05 -0.84 17.17
C THR A 82 -10.90 0.27 16.13
N GLY A 83 -10.24 -0.02 15.00
CA GLY A 83 -9.96 1.01 14.01
C GLY A 83 -9.49 0.44 12.67
N ILE A 84 -9.68 1.22 11.60
CA ILE A 84 -9.31 0.83 10.24
C ILE A 84 -7.78 0.69 10.16
N THR A 85 -7.32 -0.49 9.79
CA THR A 85 -5.92 -0.89 9.63
C THR A 85 -5.57 -1.09 8.16
N TRP A 86 -4.58 -0.34 7.69
CA TRP A 86 -4.06 -0.43 6.33
C TRP A 86 -2.63 -0.94 6.31
N VAL A 87 -2.31 -1.76 5.32
CA VAL A 87 -0.95 -2.18 5.00
C VAL A 87 -0.44 -1.38 3.81
N ILE A 88 0.80 -0.93 3.89
CA ILE A 88 1.54 -0.28 2.81
C ILE A 88 2.70 -1.19 2.46
N TYR A 89 2.60 -1.90 1.33
CA TYR A 89 3.66 -2.78 0.85
C TYR A 89 4.43 -2.11 -0.27
N ILE A 90 5.72 -1.87 -0.04
CA ILE A 90 6.63 -1.24 -1.00
C ILE A 90 7.68 -2.28 -1.41
N GLU A 91 7.76 -2.55 -2.71
CA GLU A 91 8.70 -3.49 -3.29
C GLU A 91 9.57 -2.79 -4.35
N ASN A 92 10.85 -2.60 -4.05
CA ASN A 92 11.83 -2.15 -5.03
C ASN A 92 12.70 -3.34 -5.45
N THR A 93 12.58 -3.73 -6.72
CA THR A 93 13.25 -4.89 -7.31
C THR A 93 14.01 -4.52 -8.58
N ASN A 94 13.55 -3.52 -9.32
CA ASN A 94 14.19 -3.02 -10.53
C ASN A 94 14.89 -1.68 -10.25
N TYR A 95 16.21 -1.69 -10.29
CA TYR A 95 17.06 -0.57 -9.92
C TYR A 95 17.89 -0.07 -11.11
N ARG A 96 18.07 1.25 -11.20
CA ARG A 96 18.92 1.85 -12.24
C ARG A 96 20.41 1.59 -12.01
N ASN A 97 20.86 1.72 -10.76
CA ASN A 97 22.28 1.67 -10.42
C ASN A 97 22.64 0.57 -9.40
N PHE A 98 21.70 -0.30 -9.06
CA PHE A 98 21.91 -1.44 -8.15
C PHE A 98 21.50 -2.74 -8.83
N PRO A 99 22.01 -3.91 -8.39
CA PRO A 99 21.55 -5.18 -8.91
C PRO A 99 20.04 -5.34 -8.70
N ALA A 100 19.34 -5.87 -9.71
CA ALA A 100 17.94 -6.20 -9.56
C ALA A 100 17.75 -7.30 -8.51
N LEU A 101 16.65 -7.24 -7.77
CA LEU A 101 16.23 -8.26 -6.82
C LEU A 101 15.09 -9.06 -7.44
N GLN A 102 15.05 -10.37 -7.18
CA GLN A 102 13.89 -11.17 -7.55
C GLN A 102 12.76 -10.90 -6.56
N SER A 103 11.59 -10.52 -7.08
CA SER A 103 10.35 -10.51 -6.30
C SER A 103 10.08 -11.93 -5.81
N SER A 104 9.95 -12.11 -4.50
CA SER A 104 9.74 -13.43 -3.90
C SER A 104 8.38 -13.51 -3.23
N SER A 105 7.60 -14.53 -3.60
CA SER A 105 6.36 -14.90 -2.89
C SER A 105 6.61 -15.18 -1.40
N ALA A 106 7.86 -15.51 -1.03
CA ALA A 106 8.25 -15.68 0.36
C ALA A 106 8.16 -14.38 1.17
N ASP A 107 8.39 -13.21 0.58
CA ASP A 107 8.34 -11.93 1.31
C ASP A 107 6.89 -11.51 1.58
N ALA A 108 5.97 -11.79 0.66
CA ALA A 108 4.54 -11.64 0.91
C ALA A 108 4.06 -12.56 2.05
N ALA A 109 4.53 -13.81 2.10
CA ALA A 109 4.20 -14.75 3.18
C ALA A 109 4.78 -14.30 4.53
N LYS A 110 6.01 -13.77 4.57
CA LYS A 110 6.59 -13.18 5.78
C LYS A 110 5.78 -12.00 6.29
N MET A 111 5.36 -11.09 5.39
CA MET A 111 4.50 -9.97 5.73
C MET A 111 3.16 -10.45 6.31
N GLN A 112 2.50 -11.39 5.66
CA GLN A 112 1.23 -11.98 6.15
C GLN A 112 1.39 -12.56 7.55
N LYS A 113 2.49 -13.30 7.78
CA LYS A 113 2.80 -13.86 9.10
C LYS A 113 3.07 -12.78 10.15
N ALA A 114 3.84 -11.75 9.79
CA ALA A 114 4.19 -10.66 10.70
C ALA A 114 2.97 -9.83 11.14
N PHE A 115 1.97 -9.71 10.26
CA PHE A 115 0.76 -8.93 10.54
C PHE A 115 -0.48 -9.80 10.83
N ALA A 116 -0.30 -11.09 11.15
CA ALA A 116 -1.39 -12.04 11.36
C ALA A 116 -2.35 -11.66 12.51
N SER A 117 -1.90 -10.86 13.48
CA SER A 117 -2.71 -10.35 14.59
C SER A 117 -3.60 -9.16 14.22
N TYR A 118 -3.41 -8.55 13.05
CA TYR A 118 -4.17 -7.39 12.61
C TYR A 118 -5.32 -7.80 11.68
N THR A 119 -6.49 -7.18 11.87
CA THR A 119 -7.56 -7.24 10.86
C THR A 119 -7.29 -6.17 9.81
N ILE A 120 -6.72 -6.57 8.67
CA ILE A 120 -6.32 -5.65 7.59
C ILE A 120 -7.51 -5.36 6.66
N GLN A 121 -7.91 -4.09 6.55
CA GLN A 121 -8.99 -3.67 5.64
C GLN A 121 -8.49 -3.34 4.23
N ARG A 122 -7.26 -2.83 4.11
CA ARG A 122 -6.67 -2.45 2.82
C ARG A 122 -5.18 -2.75 2.78
N THR A 123 -4.69 -3.14 1.60
CA THR A 123 -3.26 -3.16 1.27
C THR A 123 -3.03 -2.23 0.08
N ILE A 124 -2.08 -1.30 0.20
CA ILE A 124 -1.60 -0.45 -0.88
C ILE A 124 -0.25 -1.01 -1.31
N ASN A 125 -0.16 -1.45 -2.56
CA ASN A 125 1.09 -1.97 -3.13
C ASN A 125 1.75 -0.87 -3.96
N LYS A 126 3.05 -0.65 -3.77
CA LYS A 126 3.87 0.25 -4.58
C LYS A 126 5.12 -0.50 -5.04
N LYS A 127 5.53 -0.28 -6.29
CA LYS A 127 6.70 -0.94 -6.87
C LYS A 127 7.70 0.05 -7.44
N ASN A 128 8.98 -0.23 -7.26
CA ASN A 128 10.11 0.46 -7.89
C ASN A 128 10.03 1.99 -7.79
N LEU A 129 9.69 2.50 -6.60
CA LEU A 129 9.54 3.92 -6.37
C LEU A 129 10.89 4.63 -6.44
N THR A 130 10.93 5.77 -7.13
CA THR A 130 12.04 6.73 -7.05
C THR A 130 12.08 7.42 -5.69
N LYS A 131 13.18 8.11 -5.39
CA LYS A 131 13.29 8.89 -4.16
C LYS A 131 12.16 9.92 -4.04
N GLU A 132 11.94 10.69 -5.10
CA GLU A 132 10.88 11.71 -5.16
C GLU A 132 9.49 11.09 -4.98
N GLN A 133 9.23 9.93 -5.59
CA GLN A 133 7.96 9.23 -5.45
C GLN A 133 7.72 8.72 -4.02
N LEU A 134 8.76 8.19 -3.35
CA LEU A 134 8.69 7.81 -1.94
C LEU A 134 8.36 9.03 -1.06
N GLU A 135 9.07 10.13 -1.28
CA GLU A 135 8.85 11.37 -0.52
C GLU A 135 7.45 11.93 -0.74
N ARG A 136 6.99 12.04 -1.99
CA ARG A 136 5.62 12.49 -2.32
C ARG A 136 4.57 11.58 -1.70
N PHE A 137 4.77 10.26 -1.80
CA PHE A 137 3.82 9.29 -1.27
C PHE A 137 3.68 9.42 0.24
N PHE A 138 4.77 9.44 1.01
CA PHE A 138 4.72 9.56 2.46
C PHE A 138 4.46 10.99 2.96
N ASN A 139 4.74 12.04 2.19
CA ASN A 139 4.45 13.42 2.64
C ASN A 139 3.02 13.85 2.36
N VAL A 140 2.42 13.37 1.27
CA VAL A 140 1.18 13.91 0.73
C VAL A 140 0.14 12.82 0.56
N GLU A 141 0.39 11.86 -0.34
CA GLU A 141 -0.65 10.91 -0.76
C GLU A 141 -1.16 10.06 0.40
N LEU A 142 -0.24 9.40 1.11
CA LEU A 142 -0.61 8.52 2.22
C LEU A 142 -1.26 9.32 3.35
N ARG A 143 -0.72 10.50 3.68
CA ARG A 143 -1.27 11.42 4.69
C ARG A 143 -2.74 11.75 4.40
N ASP A 144 -3.01 12.18 3.18
CA ASP A 144 -4.35 12.64 2.79
C ASP A 144 -5.32 11.45 2.75
N LEU A 145 -4.86 10.29 2.27
CA LEU A 145 -5.63 9.05 2.27
C LEU A 145 -5.99 8.58 3.68
N VAL A 146 -5.02 8.47 4.59
CA VAL A 146 -5.25 7.95 5.94
C VAL A 146 -6.17 8.86 6.74
N ARG A 147 -6.02 10.19 6.58
CA ARG A 147 -6.89 11.17 7.22
C ARG A 147 -8.32 11.11 6.69
N THR A 148 -8.48 11.10 5.36
CA THR A 148 -9.80 11.08 4.71
C THR A 148 -10.58 9.81 5.05
N ASN A 149 -9.88 8.68 5.12
CA ASN A 149 -10.49 7.38 5.38
C ASN A 149 -10.52 7.01 6.87
N LYS A 150 -10.12 7.92 7.76
CA LYS A 150 -10.09 7.72 9.22
C LYS A 150 -9.34 6.42 9.60
N VAL A 151 -8.20 6.20 8.96
CA VAL A 151 -7.34 5.04 9.19
C VAL A 151 -6.68 5.18 10.56
N ASN A 152 -6.90 4.21 11.43
CA ASN A 152 -6.34 4.20 12.78
C ASN A 152 -4.94 3.57 12.84
N THR A 153 -4.67 2.58 12.01
CA THR A 153 -3.40 1.83 12.06
C THR A 153 -2.80 1.70 10.67
N VAL A 154 -1.52 2.04 10.55
CA VAL A 154 -0.74 1.88 9.31
C VAL A 154 0.41 0.93 9.55
N LEU A 155 0.48 -0.13 8.74
CA LEU A 155 1.52 -1.14 8.75
C LEU A 155 2.33 -1.02 7.47
N VAL A 156 3.57 -0.54 7.55
CA VAL A 156 4.45 -0.38 6.39
C VAL A 156 5.39 -1.58 6.31
N TRP A 157 5.45 -2.22 5.15
CA TRP A 157 6.42 -3.27 4.84
C TRP A 157 7.23 -2.85 3.62
N TYR A 158 8.54 -2.72 3.79
CA TYR A 158 9.47 -2.45 2.69
C TYR A 158 10.31 -3.69 2.36
N THR A 159 10.44 -3.97 1.06
CA THR A 159 11.35 -4.98 0.51
C THR A 159 12.17 -4.36 -0.61
N GLY A 160 13.48 -4.48 -0.52
CA GLY A 160 14.41 -3.87 -1.46
C GLY A 160 15.84 -3.82 -0.92
N HIS A 161 16.72 -3.03 -1.53
CA HIS A 161 18.04 -2.72 -0.99
C HIS A 161 17.96 -1.71 0.16
N GLY A 162 18.84 -1.88 1.14
CA GLY A 162 19.06 -0.96 2.24
C GLY A 162 20.53 -0.72 2.48
N ARG A 163 20.84 0.31 3.27
CA ARG A 163 22.21 0.60 3.69
C ARG A 163 22.22 1.24 5.06
N THR A 164 23.17 0.86 5.90
CA THR A 164 23.50 1.59 7.13
C THR A 164 24.72 2.47 6.89
N VAL A 165 24.60 3.78 7.14
CA VAL A 165 25.75 4.71 7.10
C VAL A 165 25.75 5.55 8.37
N SER A 166 26.85 5.52 9.12
CA SER A 166 27.03 6.29 10.36
C SER A 166 25.87 6.10 11.36
N GLY A 167 25.41 4.85 11.53
CA GLY A 167 24.30 4.50 12.44
C GLY A 167 22.91 4.88 11.94
N LYS A 168 22.78 5.41 10.71
CA LYS A 168 21.49 5.73 10.09
C LYS A 168 21.14 4.67 9.04
N ALA A 169 19.93 4.14 9.12
CA ALA A 169 19.39 3.20 8.14
C ALA A 169 18.72 3.94 6.97
N TYR A 170 18.92 3.41 5.77
CA TYR A 170 18.37 3.96 4.54
C TYR A 170 17.71 2.85 3.72
N TRP A 171 16.58 3.18 3.10
CA TRP A 171 16.05 2.44 1.97
C TRP A 171 16.65 2.99 0.69
N ILE A 172 16.99 2.12 -0.25
CA ILE A 172 17.50 2.52 -1.56
C ILE A 172 16.31 2.59 -2.54
N PRO A 173 15.97 3.77 -3.07
CA PRO A 173 14.95 3.92 -4.11
C PRO A 173 15.40 3.32 -5.44
N ALA A 174 14.48 3.12 -6.38
CA ALA A 174 14.80 2.53 -7.70
C ALA A 174 15.83 3.36 -8.49
N ASP A 175 15.89 4.66 -8.26
CA ASP A 175 16.83 5.61 -8.87
C ASP A 175 18.04 5.95 -7.97
N GLY A 176 18.22 5.25 -6.85
CA GLY A 176 19.36 5.44 -5.95
C GLY A 176 20.70 5.25 -6.66
N LYS A 177 21.74 5.93 -6.19
CA LYS A 177 23.11 5.93 -6.73
C LYS A 177 24.11 5.45 -5.67
N LYS A 178 25.08 4.62 -6.06
CA LYS A 178 26.01 3.95 -5.13
C LYS A 178 26.90 4.92 -4.34
N ASP A 179 27.23 6.04 -4.97
CA ASP A 179 28.18 7.08 -4.55
C ASP A 179 27.49 8.33 -3.99
N ASP A 180 26.16 8.39 -4.00
CA ASP A 180 25.40 9.53 -3.52
C ASP A 180 24.37 9.09 -2.46
N ILE A 181 24.73 9.24 -1.19
CA ILE A 181 23.85 8.93 -0.05
C ILE A 181 22.57 9.78 -0.03
N TYR A 182 22.60 10.97 -0.64
CA TYR A 182 21.41 11.82 -0.74
C TYR A 182 20.42 11.32 -1.78
N SER A 183 20.78 10.33 -2.60
CA SER A 183 19.82 9.60 -3.43
C SER A 183 19.04 8.54 -2.65
N PHE A 184 19.44 8.24 -1.41
CA PHE A 184 18.75 7.27 -0.56
C PHE A 184 17.63 7.92 0.27
N TYR A 185 16.69 7.09 0.70
CA TYR A 185 15.58 7.50 1.54
C TYR A 185 15.89 7.18 3.01
N ASN A 186 16.02 8.22 3.83
CA ASN A 186 16.40 8.10 5.23
C ASN A 186 15.22 7.57 6.07
N TYR A 187 15.44 6.47 6.77
CA TYR A 187 14.43 5.87 7.65
C TYR A 187 13.96 6.81 8.77
N GLY A 188 14.84 7.68 9.28
CA GLY A 188 14.48 8.72 10.25
C GLY A 188 13.52 9.76 9.69
N SER A 189 13.56 10.04 8.39
CA SER A 189 12.61 10.94 7.72
C SER A 189 11.21 10.33 7.68
N LEU A 190 11.09 9.03 7.43
CA LEU A 190 9.81 8.31 7.50
C LEU A 190 9.19 8.44 8.89
N LYS A 191 9.98 8.21 9.94
CA LYS A 191 9.52 8.37 11.33
C LYS A 191 8.93 9.75 11.59
N ALA A 192 9.63 10.81 11.19
CA ALA A 192 9.14 12.18 11.34
C ALA A 192 7.88 12.45 10.49
N GLN A 193 7.80 11.89 9.28
CA GLN A 193 6.63 12.02 8.41
C GLN A 193 5.40 11.31 9.00
N MET A 194 5.56 10.13 9.58
CA MET A 194 4.46 9.39 10.22
C MET A 194 3.96 10.09 11.49
N GLN A 195 4.81 10.83 12.20
CA GLN A 195 4.38 11.67 13.32
C GLN A 195 3.41 12.78 12.89
N ASN A 196 3.54 13.31 11.67
CA ASN A 196 2.59 14.29 11.13
C ASN A 196 1.19 13.71 10.89
N TYR A 197 1.04 12.39 10.94
CA TYR A 197 -0.26 11.73 10.78
C TYR A 197 -1.01 11.56 12.10
N SER A 198 -0.37 11.92 13.22
CA SER A 198 -0.74 11.53 14.58
C SER A 198 -2.08 12.09 15.09
N GLU A 199 -2.71 13.02 14.38
CA GLU A 199 -4.10 13.41 14.64
C GLU A 199 -5.11 12.37 14.15
N SER A 200 -4.73 11.56 13.16
CA SER A 200 -5.60 10.57 12.50
C SER A 200 -5.21 9.12 12.76
N ILE A 201 -3.94 8.84 13.05
CA ILE A 201 -3.40 7.49 13.25
C ILE A 201 -3.01 7.29 14.71
N GLY A 202 -3.56 6.24 15.32
CA GLY A 202 -3.20 5.79 16.67
C GLY A 202 -1.93 4.95 16.69
N ASN A 203 -1.72 4.09 15.69
CA ASN A 203 -0.60 3.15 15.65
C ASN A 203 0.09 3.11 14.27
N THR A 204 1.42 3.15 14.25
CA THR A 204 2.22 2.91 13.04
C THR A 204 3.29 1.87 13.30
N VAL A 205 3.36 0.85 12.46
CA VAL A 205 4.42 -0.17 12.49
C VAL A 205 5.15 -0.15 11.16
N VAL A 206 6.48 -0.14 11.18
CA VAL A 206 7.31 -0.20 9.98
C VAL A 206 8.30 -1.36 10.08
N VAL A 207 8.18 -2.29 9.13
CA VAL A 207 9.10 -3.42 8.98
C VAL A 207 9.94 -3.22 7.71
N SER A 208 11.26 -3.17 7.89
CA SER A 208 12.22 -3.05 6.80
C SER A 208 12.93 -4.38 6.56
N ASN A 209 12.52 -5.09 5.49
CA ASN A 209 13.20 -6.29 5.01
C ASN A 209 14.17 -5.91 3.88
N ALA A 210 15.18 -5.10 4.20
CA ALA A 210 16.09 -4.52 3.23
C ALA A 210 17.42 -5.31 3.14
N ALA A 211 17.84 -5.68 1.92
CA ALA A 211 19.09 -6.37 1.67
C ALA A 211 20.30 -5.42 1.79
N GLY A 212 21.38 -5.85 2.43
CA GLY A 212 22.63 -5.06 2.53
C GLY A 212 22.64 -3.98 3.62
N GLY A 213 21.57 -3.87 4.41
CA GLY A 213 21.52 -3.10 5.65
C GLY A 213 21.21 -4.03 6.84
N ASP A 214 21.43 -3.53 8.05
CA ASP A 214 20.93 -4.21 9.24
C ASP A 214 19.40 -4.20 9.21
N ALA A 215 18.77 -5.28 9.69
CA ALA A 215 17.33 -5.31 9.84
C ALA A 215 16.89 -4.17 10.77
N SER A 216 15.95 -3.33 10.32
CA SER A 216 15.42 -2.22 11.12
C SER A 216 13.93 -2.39 11.36
N PHE A 217 13.54 -2.23 12.62
CA PHE A 217 12.17 -2.29 13.11
C PHE A 217 11.82 -0.97 13.79
N TYR A 218 10.62 -0.47 13.53
CA TYR A 218 10.11 0.72 14.18
C TYR A 218 8.63 0.56 14.50
N GLU A 219 8.29 0.90 15.73
CA GLU A 219 6.93 0.91 16.24
C GLU A 219 6.67 2.27 16.88
N LEU A 220 5.52 2.85 16.54
CA LEU A 220 4.99 4.06 17.14
C LEU A 220 3.56 3.75 17.60
N THR A 221 3.42 3.59 18.92
CA THR A 221 2.14 3.43 19.62
C THR A 221 1.91 4.65 20.50
N ARG A 222 0.67 5.12 20.59
CA ARG A 222 0.25 6.13 21.57
C ARG A 222 -0.41 5.50 22.78
#